data_AF-A0A969PVD0-F1
#
_entry.id   AF-A0A969PVD0-F1
#
_cell.length_a   1.000
_cell.length_b   1.000
_cell.length_c   1.000
_cell.angle_alpha   90.00
_cell.angle_beta   90.00
_cell.angle_gamma   90.00
#
_symmetry.space_group_name_H-M   'P 1'
#
loop_
_entity.id
_entity.type
_entity.pdbx_description
1 polymer ?
#
loop_
_entity_poly.entity_id
_entity_poly.type
_entity_poly.pdbx_seq_one_letter_code
_entity_poly.pdbx_strand_id
1 'polypeptide(L)'
;MKRIFYALLALISAVFAFVTGAYVVYFTAQTAILPIEACRPFFIFTSDSVQTCGQMHTADAVLAQFRSPLVYLFLAALATTALSLFLLIKSRKRSV
;
A
#
# COMPACT_ATOMS: atom_id res chain seq x y z
N MET A 1 11.76 26.18 -12.99
CA MET A 1 10.41 25.99 -12.42
C MET A 1 9.90 24.56 -12.54
N LYS A 2 9.79 23.94 -13.74
CA LYS A 2 9.21 22.58 -13.90
C LYS A 2 9.88 21.48 -13.05
N ARG A 3 11.21 21.53 -12.86
CA ARG A 3 11.95 20.56 -12.01
C ARG A 3 11.61 20.66 -10.53
N ILE A 4 11.52 21.88 -10.01
CA ILE A 4 11.18 22.13 -8.59
C ILE A 4 9.76 21.62 -8.32
N PHE A 5 8.84 21.87 -9.26
CA PHE A 5 7.47 21.36 -9.17
C PHE A 5 7.41 19.84 -9.09
N TYR A 6 8.10 19.10 -9.98
CA TYR A 6 8.11 17.63 -9.93
C TYR A 6 8.79 17.09 -8.67
N ALA A 7 9.82 17.76 -8.16
CA ALA A 7 10.49 17.36 -6.92
C ALA A 7 9.58 17.55 -5.69
N LEU A 8 8.85 18.67 -5.62
CA LEU A 8 7.87 18.93 -4.57
C LEU A 8 6.71 17.93 -4.64
N LEU A 9 6.19 17.66 -5.84
CA LEU A 9 5.13 16.68 -6.05
C LEU A 9 5.57 15.28 -5.59
N ALA A 10 6.77 14.84 -5.98
CA ALA A 10 7.34 13.56 -5.57
C ALA A 10 7.52 13.45 -4.05
N LEU A 11 7.95 14.54 -3.40
CA LEU A 11 8.13 14.57 -1.95
C LEU A 11 6.78 14.44 -1.22
N ILE A 12 5.78 15.23 -1.64
CA ILE A 12 4.44 15.20 -1.04
C ILE A 12 3.79 13.82 -1.24
N SER A 13 3.87 13.27 -2.45
CA SER A 13 3.30 11.95 -2.75
C SER A 13 4.03 10.83 -2.00
N ALA A 14 5.35 10.94 -1.82
CA ALA A 14 6.13 9.97 -1.04
C ALA A 14 5.77 10.01 0.45
N VAL A 15 5.60 11.19 1.04
CA VAL A 15 5.13 11.34 2.43
C VAL A 15 3.73 10.76 2.60
N PHE A 16 2.83 11.04 1.66
CA PHE A 16 1.48 10.50 1.69
C PHE A 16 1.46 8.97 1.54
N ALA A 17 2.28 8.41 0.65
CA ALA A 17 2.47 6.97 0.50
C ALA A 17 3.03 6.34 1.79
N PHE A 18 3.98 7.01 2.46
CA PHE A 18 4.53 6.52 3.71
C PHE A 18 3.48 6.45 4.82
N VAL A 19 2.69 7.51 5.01
CA VAL A 19 1.64 7.55 6.06
C VAL A 19 0.54 6.51 5.78
N THR A 20 0.07 6.44 4.54
CA THR A 20 -0.97 5.46 4.15
C THR A 20 -0.45 4.02 4.24
N GLY A 21 0.78 3.76 3.82
CA GLY A 21 1.43 2.45 3.95
C GLY A 21 1.60 2.04 5.42
N ALA A 22 2.06 2.96 6.28
CA ALA A 22 2.18 2.69 7.72
C ALA A 22 0.82 2.37 8.36
N TYR A 23 -0.24 3.09 7.97
CA TYR A 23 -1.59 2.77 8.42
C TYR A 23 -2.06 1.39 7.94
N VAL A 24 -1.80 1.03 6.67
CA VAL A 24 -2.13 -0.30 6.15
C VAL A 24 -1.41 -1.39 6.94
N VAL A 25 -0.12 -1.23 7.22
CA VAL A 25 0.66 -2.17 8.03
C VAL A 25 0.09 -2.29 9.44
N TYR A 26 -0.20 -1.15 10.09
CA TYR A 26 -0.83 -1.14 11.41
C TYR A 26 -2.18 -1.86 11.42
N PHE A 27 -3.05 -1.56 10.44
CA PHE A 27 -4.34 -2.22 10.29
C PHE A 27 -4.17 -3.73 10.10
N THR A 28 -3.25 -4.17 9.23
CA THR A 28 -2.99 -5.60 9.02
C THR A 28 -2.49 -6.30 10.28
N ALA A 29 -1.64 -5.64 11.06
CA ALA A 29 -1.12 -6.18 12.32
C ALA A 29 -2.23 -6.32 13.37
N GLN A 30 -3.15 -5.34 13.45
CA GLN A 30 -4.33 -5.44 14.30
C GLN A 30 -5.26 -6.55 13.82
N THR A 31 -5.47 -6.70 12.51
CA THR A 31 -6.32 -7.77 11.98
C THR A 31 -5.75 -9.16 12.24
N ALA A 32 -4.42 -9.32 12.27
CA ALA A 32 -3.77 -10.61 12.46
C ALA A 32 -4.05 -11.26 13.83
N ILE A 33 -4.38 -10.46 14.85
CA ILE A 33 -4.70 -10.95 16.20
C ILE A 33 -6.20 -11.22 16.40
N LEU A 34 -7.07 -10.93 15.42
CA LEU A 34 -8.48 -11.24 15.55
C LEU A 34 -8.75 -12.76 15.49
N PRO A 35 -9.82 -13.22 16.17
CA PRO A 35 -10.29 -14.59 16.05
C PRO A 35 -10.79 -14.86 14.63
N ILE A 36 -10.58 -16.10 14.17
CA ILE A 36 -10.91 -16.52 12.80
C ILE A 36 -12.37 -16.27 12.44
N GLU A 37 -13.31 -16.37 13.39
CA GLU A 37 -14.76 -16.18 13.16
C GLU A 37 -15.09 -14.77 12.68
N ALA A 38 -14.40 -13.76 13.21
CA ALA A 38 -14.58 -12.36 12.83
C ALA A 38 -14.06 -12.07 11.43
N CYS A 39 -13.11 -12.87 10.96
CA CYS A 39 -12.46 -12.65 9.69
C CYS A 39 -12.89 -13.65 8.60
N ARG A 40 -13.49 -14.80 8.94
CA ARG A 40 -13.91 -15.89 8.04
C ARG A 40 -14.61 -15.45 6.73
N PRO A 41 -15.52 -14.45 6.71
CA PRO A 41 -16.13 -14.00 5.45
C PRO A 41 -15.17 -13.28 4.49
N PHE A 42 -13.92 -13.05 4.90
CA PHE A 42 -12.90 -12.35 4.13
C PHE A 42 -11.92 -13.29 3.42
N PHE A 43 -12.01 -14.61 3.60
CA PHE A 43 -11.04 -15.56 3.04
C PHE A 43 -11.66 -16.73 2.31
N ILE A 44 -10.94 -17.16 1.28
CA ILE A 44 -11.39 -18.19 0.34
C ILE A 44 -10.54 -19.47 0.48
N PHE A 45 -9.28 -19.34 0.93
CA PHE A 45 -8.30 -20.44 0.93
C PHE A 45 -7.86 -20.90 2.33
N THR A 46 -8.37 -20.30 3.39
CA THR A 46 -7.90 -20.60 4.76
C THR A 46 -8.49 -21.91 5.30
N SER A 47 -7.65 -22.81 5.84
CA SER A 47 -8.10 -24.09 6.41
C SER A 47 -8.92 -23.91 7.69
N ASP A 48 -9.85 -24.81 8.00
CA ASP A 48 -10.65 -24.73 9.24
C ASP A 48 -9.82 -24.95 10.54
N SER A 49 -8.53 -25.24 10.42
CA SER A 49 -7.62 -25.50 11.55
C SER A 49 -6.96 -24.26 12.14
N VAL A 50 -7.10 -23.07 11.53
CA VAL A 50 -6.48 -21.84 12.04
C VAL A 50 -7.35 -21.12 13.06
N GLN A 51 -6.71 -20.62 14.12
CA GLN A 51 -7.40 -19.98 15.24
C GLN A 51 -7.44 -18.44 15.12
N THR A 52 -6.49 -17.85 14.41
CA THR A 52 -6.35 -16.40 14.29
C THR A 52 -6.09 -15.97 12.86
N CYS A 53 -6.40 -14.70 12.56
CA CYS A 53 -6.25 -14.17 11.21
C CYS A 53 -4.78 -13.95 10.80
N GLY A 54 -3.84 -14.04 11.74
CA GLY A 54 -2.41 -13.98 11.48
C GLY A 54 -1.81 -15.30 10.97
N GLN A 55 -2.53 -16.42 11.13
CA GLN A 55 -2.09 -17.74 10.63
C GLN A 55 -2.55 -18.01 9.19
N MET A 56 -3.05 -16.98 8.51
CA MET A 56 -3.60 -17.08 7.17
C MET A 56 -2.53 -17.28 6.10
N HIS A 57 -2.96 -17.86 4.98
CA HIS A 57 -2.13 -17.87 3.78
C HIS A 57 -1.81 -16.44 3.34
N THR A 58 -0.56 -16.23 2.96
CA THR A 58 -0.06 -14.92 2.50
C THR A 58 -0.88 -14.36 1.33
N ALA A 59 -1.43 -15.22 0.48
CA ALA A 59 -2.33 -14.83 -0.61
C ALA A 59 -3.62 -14.18 -0.08
N ASP A 60 -4.28 -14.79 0.91
CA ASP A 60 -5.49 -14.25 1.54
C ASP A 60 -5.21 -12.90 2.23
N ALA A 61 -4.04 -12.77 2.88
CA ALA A 61 -3.61 -11.51 3.49
C ALA A 61 -3.43 -10.38 2.46
N VAL A 62 -2.89 -10.70 1.27
CA VAL A 62 -2.76 -9.73 0.17
C VAL A 62 -4.12 -9.34 -0.39
N LEU A 63 -5.02 -10.30 -0.62
CA LEU A 63 -6.37 -10.01 -1.12
C LEU A 63 -7.20 -9.17 -0.13
N ALA A 64 -7.06 -9.42 1.17
CA ALA A 64 -7.74 -8.67 2.22
C ALA A 64 -7.35 -7.18 2.22
N GLN A 65 -6.10 -6.86 1.90
CA GLN A 65 -5.63 -5.47 1.80
C GLN A 65 -6.42 -4.69 0.73
N PHE A 66 -6.76 -5.30 -0.40
CA PHE A 66 -7.50 -4.64 -1.48
C PHE A 66 -8.95 -4.28 -1.14
N ARG A 67 -9.53 -4.81 -0.04
CA ARG A 67 -10.85 -4.35 0.40
C ARG A 67 -10.81 -2.98 1.08
N SER A 68 -9.66 -2.55 1.58
CA SER A 68 -9.53 -1.24 2.21
C SER A 68 -9.40 -0.14 1.13
N PRO A 69 -10.25 0.90 1.13
CA PRO A 69 -10.14 2.01 0.18
C PRO A 69 -8.77 2.71 0.27
N LEU A 70 -8.11 2.61 1.42
CA LEU A 70 -6.79 3.20 1.69
C LEU A 70 -5.68 2.54 0.88
N VAL A 71 -5.82 1.27 0.49
CA VAL A 71 -4.83 0.60 -0.34
C VAL A 71 -4.82 1.18 -1.75
N TYR A 72 -5.97 1.58 -2.30
CA TYR A 72 -6.02 2.28 -3.58
C TYR A 72 -5.37 3.66 -3.51
N LEU A 73 -5.55 4.38 -2.40
CA LEU A 73 -4.87 5.67 -2.16
C LEU A 73 -3.35 5.49 -2.04
N PHE A 74 -2.90 4.44 -1.35
CA PHE A 74 -1.48 4.08 -1.27
C PHE A 74 -0.90 3.75 -2.65
N LEU A 75 -1.59 2.95 -3.46
CA LEU A 75 -1.15 2.60 -4.81
C LEU A 75 -1.12 3.82 -5.75
N ALA A 76 -2.13 4.72 -5.65
CA ALA A 76 -2.14 5.96 -6.41
C ALA A 76 -0.97 6.89 -6.01
N ALA A 77 -0.66 6.97 -4.72
CA ALA A 77 0.47 7.73 -4.20
C ALA A 77 1.82 7.16 -4.68
N LEU A 78 1.97 5.83 -4.71
CA LEU A 78 3.13 5.18 -5.29
C LEU A 78 3.25 5.46 -6.79
N ALA A 79 2.16 5.33 -7.55
CA ALA A 79 2.16 5.56 -8.99
C ALA A 79 2.54 7.01 -9.34
N THR A 80 1.99 7.98 -8.62
CA THR A 80 2.33 9.41 -8.78
C THR A 80 3.77 9.72 -8.39
N THR A 81 4.29 9.08 -7.35
CA THR A 81 5.71 9.19 -6.95
C THR A 81 6.63 8.60 -8.03
N ALA A 82 6.31 7.41 -8.56
CA ALA A 82 7.08 6.79 -9.63
C ALA A 82 7.08 7.62 -10.92
N LEU A 83 5.92 8.16 -11.30
CA LEU A 83 5.76 9.01 -12.48
C LEU A 83 6.55 10.32 -12.33
N SER A 84 6.48 10.99 -11.18
CA SER A 84 7.21 12.23 -10.92
C SER A 84 8.73 12.01 -10.92
N LEU A 85 9.21 10.91 -10.34
CA LEU A 85 10.63 10.51 -10.42
C LEU A 85 11.07 10.24 -11.86
N PHE A 86 10.26 9.51 -12.64
CA PHE A 86 10.55 9.25 -14.05
C PHE A 86 10.66 10.55 -14.87
N LEU A 87 9.73 11.50 -14.67
CA LEU A 87 9.75 12.80 -15.34
C LEU A 87 10.96 13.65 -14.90
N LEU A 88 11.35 13.59 -13.63
CA LEU A 88 12.57 14.23 -13.13
C LEU A 88 13.83 13.70 -13.81
N ILE A 89 13.99 12.37 -13.84
CA ILE A 89 15.14 11.69 -14.47
C ILE A 89 15.20 12.03 -15.97
N LYS A 90 14.06 11.97 -16.66
CA LYS A 90 13.96 12.35 -18.09
C LYS A 90 14.33 13.82 -18.31
N SER A 91 13.91 14.73 -17.44
CA SER A 91 14.26 16.16 -17.53
C SER A 91 15.75 16.43 -17.29
N ARG A 92 16.43 15.56 -16.56
CA ARG A 92 17.88 15.65 -16.30
C ARG A 92 18.68 15.27 -17.54
N LYS A 93 18.29 14.18 -18.24
CA LYS A 93 18.94 13.72 -19.48
C LYS A 93 18.80 14.68 -20.67
N ARG A 94 17.79 15.55 -20.68
CA ARG A 94 17.51 16.48 -21.79
C ARG A 94 18.25 17.82 -21.72
N SER A 95 19.06 18.00 -20.69
CA SER A 95 19.72 19.26 -20.32
C SER A 95 21.24 19.16 -20.29
N VAL A 96 21.74 17.97 -20.62
CA VAL A 96 23.13 17.65 -20.96
C VAL A 96 23.14 17.41 -22.46
#